data_AF-A0A9D5Z2Z9-F1
#
_entry.id   AF-A0A9D5Z2Z9-F1
#
_cell.length_a   1.000
_cell.length_b   1.000
_cell.length_c   1.000
_cell.angle_alpha   90.00
_cell.angle_beta   90.00
_cell.angle_gamma   90.00
#
_symmetry.space_group_name_H-M   'P 1'
#
loop_
_entity.id
_entity.type
_entity.pdbx_description
1 polymer ?
#
loop_
_entity_poly.entity_id
_entity_poly.type
_entity_poly.pdbx_seq_one_letter_code
_entity_poly.pdbx_strand_id
1 'polypeptide(L)'
;MLKRVFGLIIGFSLLTGCANVPLTTLFKFAHADKEILEQANAEQLRAKVTFKGGLKLESDIVLLTLSHRLKGQENKKQQQFPMQLISHKHKDPKQGWIIPSPEKNIYTFKLNPEGQKDFLKAKQHMLNDDLDKVSFNVDVNLSKGHIRKRDDENYRVSIDLKLNQNEDYFTLLRNADVIVEN
;
A
#
# COMPACT_ATOMS: atom_id res chain seq x y z
N MET A 1 15.63 -60.24 0.43
CA MET A 1 16.39 -58.99 0.61
C MET A 1 16.77 -58.54 -0.79
N LEU A 2 16.32 -57.43 -1.37
CA LEU A 2 16.35 -56.06 -0.89
C LEU A 2 15.30 -55.27 -1.70
N LYS A 3 14.31 -54.73 -0.98
CA LYS A 3 13.61 -53.44 -1.16
C LYS A 3 13.46 -52.91 -2.60
N ARG A 4 12.24 -52.87 -3.14
CA ARG A 4 11.25 -51.77 -2.99
C ARG A 4 11.79 -50.43 -3.52
N VAL A 5 10.89 -49.68 -4.18
CA VAL A 5 11.05 -48.31 -4.71
C VAL A 5 11.36 -48.27 -6.22
N PHE A 6 10.42 -48.79 -7.02
CA PHE A 6 10.21 -48.36 -8.41
C PHE A 6 8.74 -47.96 -8.57
N GLY A 7 8.26 -47.16 -7.63
CA GLY A 7 6.92 -46.61 -7.63
C GLY A 7 7.02 -45.10 -7.52
N LEU A 8 6.30 -44.42 -8.42
CA LEU A 8 5.94 -43.01 -8.32
C LEU A 8 7.01 -41.97 -8.72
N ILE A 9 7.69 -42.18 -9.84
CA ILE A 9 8.32 -41.08 -10.60
C ILE A 9 7.47 -40.87 -11.85
N ILE A 10 6.45 -40.03 -11.76
CA ILE A 10 5.81 -39.23 -12.82
C ILE A 10 4.59 -38.58 -12.17
N GLY A 11 4.65 -37.27 -12.00
CA GLY A 11 3.53 -36.48 -11.49
C GLY A 11 3.93 -35.58 -10.34
N PHE A 12 4.72 -34.54 -10.61
CA PHE A 12 4.59 -33.22 -9.98
C PHE A 12 5.54 -32.22 -10.65
N SER A 13 5.35 -32.00 -11.96
CA SER A 13 6.02 -30.91 -12.67
C SER A 13 4.95 -30.02 -13.29
N LEU A 14 5.07 -28.71 -13.02
CA LEU A 14 4.45 -27.60 -13.74
C LEU A 14 3.02 -27.22 -13.32
N LEU A 15 2.88 -26.83 -12.06
CA LEU A 15 1.97 -25.73 -11.69
C LEU A 15 2.81 -24.57 -11.12
N THR A 16 3.75 -24.06 -11.91
CA THR A 16 4.30 -22.72 -11.68
C THR A 16 3.25 -21.73 -12.17
N GLY A 17 2.22 -21.51 -11.34
CA GLY A 17 1.39 -20.33 -11.47
C GLY A 17 2.27 -19.13 -11.15
N CYS A 18 2.89 -18.53 -12.17
CA CYS A 18 3.36 -17.16 -12.10
C CYS A 18 2.10 -16.29 -11.94
N ALA A 19 1.64 -16.14 -10.69
CA ALA A 19 0.72 -15.08 -10.35
C ALA A 19 1.53 -13.80 -10.51
N ASN A 20 1.45 -13.21 -11.71
CA ASN A 20 1.87 -11.84 -11.89
C ASN A 20 0.87 -11.01 -11.06
N VAL A 21 1.29 -10.58 -9.88
CA VAL A 21 0.44 -9.76 -9.01
C VAL A 21 0.77 -8.32 -9.35
N PRO A 22 -0.02 -7.63 -10.19
CA PRO A 22 0.08 -6.18 -10.27
C PRO A 22 -0.13 -5.65 -8.86
N LEU A 23 0.81 -4.85 -8.35
CA LEU A 23 0.76 -4.33 -6.99
C LEU A 23 -0.30 -3.22 -6.82
N THR A 24 -1.44 -3.36 -7.49
CA THR A 24 -2.69 -2.66 -7.21
C THR A 24 -3.49 -3.52 -6.22
N THR A 25 -2.92 -3.76 -5.03
CA THR A 25 -3.63 -4.50 -3.98
C THR A 25 -4.74 -3.61 -3.39
N LEU A 26 -5.92 -3.72 -3.99
CA LEU A 26 -7.16 -3.03 -3.63
C LEU A 26 -7.74 -3.64 -2.33
N PHE A 27 -7.29 -3.19 -1.15
CA PHE A 27 -7.98 -3.53 0.08
C PHE A 27 -9.21 -2.64 0.28
N LYS A 28 -10.38 -3.27 0.17
CA LYS A 28 -11.69 -2.68 0.45
C LYS A 28 -11.79 -2.44 1.97
N PHE A 29 -11.75 -1.19 2.42
CA PHE A 29 -12.54 -0.83 3.60
C PHE A 29 -14.00 -1.12 3.25
N ALA A 30 -14.56 -2.15 3.89
CA ALA A 30 -15.85 -2.71 3.53
C ALA A 30 -16.99 -1.72 3.79
N HIS A 31 -16.82 -0.75 4.68
CA HIS A 31 -17.68 0.42 4.89
C HIS A 31 -16.77 1.53 5.38
N ALA A 32 -16.51 2.57 4.58
CA ALA A 32 -16.15 3.85 5.16
C ALA A 32 -17.37 4.73 4.96
N ASP A 33 -18.04 4.98 6.08
CA ASP A 33 -19.18 5.88 6.15
C ASP A 33 -18.68 7.32 5.95
N LYS A 34 -19.61 8.19 5.56
CA LYS A 34 -19.38 9.63 5.38
C LYS A 34 -18.57 10.26 6.52
N GLU A 35 -18.74 9.77 7.75
CA GLU A 35 -18.01 10.19 8.96
C GLU A 35 -16.48 10.15 8.81
N ILE A 36 -15.93 9.11 8.18
CA ILE A 36 -14.47 9.00 7.98
C ILE A 36 -13.97 10.08 7.03
N LEU A 37 -14.76 10.41 5.99
CA LEU A 37 -14.45 11.52 5.09
C LEU A 37 -14.53 12.86 5.82
N GLU A 38 -15.49 13.03 6.72
CA GLU A 38 -15.64 14.23 7.56
C GLU A 38 -14.43 14.44 8.48
N GLN A 39 -13.93 13.36 9.10
CA GLN A 39 -12.77 13.36 9.99
C GLN A 39 -11.43 13.58 9.27
N ALA A 40 -11.36 13.31 7.96
CA ALA A 40 -10.14 13.48 7.19
C ALA A 40 -9.73 14.95 7.05
N ASN A 41 -8.57 15.30 7.57
CA ASN A 41 -8.00 16.65 7.48
C ASN A 41 -6.84 16.66 6.46
N ALA A 42 -6.98 17.48 5.41
CA ALA A 42 -6.04 17.52 4.29
C ALA A 42 -4.59 17.84 4.72
N GLU A 43 -4.41 18.75 5.68
CA GLU A 43 -3.09 19.18 6.15
C GLU A 43 -2.45 18.16 7.09
N GLN A 44 -3.27 17.38 7.79
CA GLN A 44 -2.85 16.43 8.81
C GLN A 44 -2.77 14.99 8.29
N LEU A 45 -3.31 14.71 7.10
CA LEU A 45 -3.28 13.38 6.50
C LEU A 45 -1.84 12.92 6.29
N ARG A 46 -1.53 11.69 6.74
CA ARG A 46 -0.21 11.07 6.57
C ARG A 46 -0.36 9.65 6.04
N ALA A 47 0.40 9.34 4.99
CA ALA A 47 0.63 7.97 4.57
C ALA A 47 2.01 7.53 5.07
N LYS A 48 2.12 6.30 5.55
CA LYS A 48 3.38 5.69 5.97
C LYS A 48 3.59 4.40 5.21
N VAL A 49 4.63 4.36 4.40
CA VAL A 49 4.99 3.19 3.59
C VAL A 49 6.25 2.59 4.19
N THR A 50 6.17 1.33 4.59
CA THR A 50 7.29 0.58 5.17
C THR A 50 7.67 -0.54 4.24
N PHE A 51 8.88 -0.46 3.69
CA PHE A 51 9.50 -1.55 2.96
C PHE A 51 10.41 -2.35 3.88
N LYS A 52 10.37 -3.66 3.72
CA LYS A 52 11.28 -4.61 4.34
C LYS A 52 12.07 -5.29 3.25
N GLY A 53 13.29 -5.66 3.60
CA GLY A 53 14.15 -6.46 2.75
C GLY A 53 15.09 -5.64 1.85
N GLY A 54 15.40 -4.39 2.23
CA GLY A 54 16.33 -3.55 1.47
C GLY A 54 15.75 -2.77 0.30
N LEU A 55 14.44 -2.89 0.00
CA LEU A 55 13.80 -2.07 -1.03
C LEU A 55 13.79 -0.60 -0.63
N LYS A 56 14.23 0.25 -1.57
CA LYS A 56 14.28 1.70 -1.43
C LYS A 56 13.47 2.34 -2.55
N LEU A 57 12.64 3.32 -2.20
CA LEU A 57 12.03 4.21 -3.18
C LEU A 57 13.10 5.18 -3.70
N GLU A 58 13.22 5.26 -5.01
CA GLU A 58 14.04 6.23 -5.72
C GLU A 58 13.17 7.37 -6.30
N SER A 59 11.85 7.15 -6.39
CA SER A 59 10.86 8.15 -6.81
C SER A 59 9.90 8.46 -5.65
N ASP A 60 9.51 9.72 -5.56
CA ASP A 60 8.58 10.26 -4.58
C ASP A 60 7.12 10.31 -5.07
N ILE A 61 6.83 9.71 -6.23
CA ILE A 61 5.47 9.67 -6.79
C ILE A 61 4.62 8.69 -5.99
N VAL A 62 3.94 9.24 -4.99
CA VAL A 62 2.94 8.56 -4.17
C VAL A 62 1.64 9.34 -4.27
N LEU A 63 0.54 8.61 -4.49
CA LEU A 63 -0.79 9.19 -4.63
C LEU A 63 -1.70 8.68 -3.50
N LEU A 64 -2.51 9.57 -2.95
CA LEU A 64 -3.69 9.18 -2.19
C LEU A 64 -4.84 9.00 -3.17
N THR A 65 -5.44 7.82 -3.25
CA THR A 65 -6.66 7.58 -4.03
C THR A 65 -7.87 7.55 -3.12
N LEU A 66 -8.79 8.48 -3.32
CA LEU A 66 -10.12 8.45 -2.75
C LEU A 66 -11.06 7.83 -3.76
N SER A 67 -11.81 6.82 -3.33
CA SER A 67 -12.87 6.29 -4.15
C SER A 67 -14.20 6.34 -3.44
N HIS A 68 -15.28 6.59 -4.17
CA HIS A 68 -16.62 6.65 -3.63
C HIS A 68 -17.66 6.07 -4.57
N ARG A 69 -18.83 5.73 -4.01
CA ARG A 69 -20.03 5.31 -4.74
C ARG A 69 -21.22 6.09 -4.20
N LEU A 70 -22.07 6.57 -5.10
CA LEU A 70 -23.31 7.27 -4.76
C LEU A 70 -24.44 6.26 -4.56
N LYS A 71 -25.40 6.59 -3.69
CA LYS A 71 -26.58 5.75 -3.48
C LYS A 71 -27.37 5.60 -4.77
N GLY A 72 -27.78 4.35 -5.07
CA GLY A 72 -28.48 4.02 -6.31
C GLY A 72 -27.61 4.02 -7.56
N GLN A 73 -26.29 4.19 -7.44
CA GLN A 73 -25.35 4.04 -8.56
C GLN A 73 -24.41 2.85 -8.31
N GLU A 74 -24.21 2.04 -9.35
CA GLU A 74 -23.23 0.93 -9.29
C GLU A 74 -21.79 1.39 -9.55
N ASN A 75 -21.63 2.50 -10.28
CA ASN A 75 -20.33 2.98 -10.71
C ASN A 75 -19.54 3.62 -9.55
N LYS A 76 -18.32 3.11 -9.34
CA LYS A 76 -17.34 3.67 -8.40
C LYS A 76 -16.57 4.79 -9.09
N LYS A 77 -16.55 5.98 -8.49
CA LYS A 77 -15.70 7.09 -8.92
C LYS A 77 -14.39 7.09 -8.13
N GLN A 78 -13.30 7.50 -8.76
CA GLN A 78 -11.97 7.57 -8.15
C GLN A 78 -11.33 8.92 -8.44
N GLN A 79 -10.63 9.47 -7.45
CA GLN A 79 -9.84 10.69 -7.55
C GLN A 79 -8.51 10.47 -6.86
N GLN A 80 -7.44 10.98 -7.46
CA GLN A 80 -6.08 10.81 -6.97
C GLN A 80 -5.50 12.16 -6.58
N PHE A 81 -4.77 12.18 -5.47
CA PHE A 81 -4.19 13.39 -4.91
C PHE A 81 -2.69 13.19 -4.69
N PRO A 82 -1.84 14.03 -5.27
CA PRO A 82 -0.39 13.86 -5.14
C PRO A 82 0.08 14.09 -3.70
N MET A 83 1.01 13.24 -3.27
CA MET A 83 1.67 13.33 -1.98
C MET A 83 3.14 13.73 -2.16
N GLN A 84 3.74 14.24 -1.09
CA GLN A 84 5.15 14.56 -1.01
C GLN A 84 5.78 13.92 0.22
N LEU A 85 7.03 13.49 0.09
CA LEU A 85 7.81 12.90 1.18
C LEU A 85 8.11 13.97 2.24
N ILE A 86 7.95 13.61 3.52
CA ILE A 86 8.32 14.49 4.64
C ILE A 86 9.31 13.87 5.61
N SER A 87 9.46 12.54 5.58
CA SER A 87 10.41 11.85 6.42
C SER A 87 10.76 10.50 5.82
N HIS A 88 12.05 10.17 5.82
CA HIS A 88 12.56 8.85 5.53
C HIS A 88 13.40 8.37 6.71
N LYS A 89 13.12 7.16 7.19
CA LYS A 89 13.87 6.50 8.26
C LYS A 89 14.34 5.14 7.79
N HIS A 90 15.65 4.97 7.77
CA HIS A 90 16.30 3.68 7.56
C HIS A 90 16.48 2.96 8.91
N LYS A 91 16.33 1.64 8.90
CA LYS A 91 16.67 0.77 10.03
C LYS A 91 17.50 -0.40 9.50
N ASP A 92 18.74 -0.47 9.96
CA ASP A 92 19.63 -1.57 9.65
C ASP A 92 19.04 -2.92 10.09
N PRO A 93 19.39 -4.00 9.37
CA PRO A 93 19.04 -5.34 9.80
C PRO A 93 19.65 -5.60 11.19
N LYS A 94 18.88 -6.21 12.08
CA LYS A 94 19.38 -6.64 13.38
C LYS A 94 19.54 -8.14 13.37
N GLN A 95 20.79 -8.58 13.49
CA GLN A 95 21.10 -9.96 13.86
C GLN A 95 20.93 -10.07 15.38
N GLY A 96 19.83 -10.67 15.81
CA GLY A 96 19.56 -10.97 17.22
C GLY A 96 19.53 -12.47 17.43
N TRP A 97 19.90 -12.92 18.62
CA TRP A 97 19.94 -14.35 18.98
C TRP A 97 18.55 -14.99 19.09
N ILE A 98 17.47 -14.19 19.10
CA ILE A 98 16.09 -14.66 19.32
C ILE A 98 15.24 -14.55 18.05
N ILE A 99 15.20 -13.37 17.40
CA ILE A 99 14.52 -13.18 16.10
C ILE A 99 15.29 -12.14 15.27
N PRO A 100 15.86 -12.51 14.11
CA PRO A 100 16.45 -11.54 13.21
C PRO A 100 15.37 -10.62 12.62
N SER A 101 15.67 -9.32 12.51
CA SER A 101 14.80 -8.39 11.78
C SER A 101 15.47 -7.98 10.48
N PRO A 102 14.77 -8.05 9.33
CA PRO A 102 15.30 -7.56 8.07
C PRO A 102 15.47 -6.04 8.12
N GLU A 103 16.26 -5.52 7.18
CA GLU A 103 16.38 -4.09 6.89
C GLU A 103 14.98 -3.48 6.65
N LYS A 104 14.77 -2.23 7.10
CA LYS A 104 13.52 -1.50 6.85
C LYS A 104 13.78 -0.08 6.36
N ASN A 105 13.04 0.33 5.33
CA ASN A 105 12.94 1.71 4.89
C ASN A 105 11.52 2.20 5.15
N ILE A 106 11.37 3.24 5.97
CA ILE A 106 10.08 3.79 6.40
C ILE A 106 9.96 5.20 5.85
N TYR A 107 8.99 5.40 4.97
CA TYR A 107 8.70 6.66 4.32
C TYR A 107 7.39 7.21 4.85
N THR A 108 7.36 8.50 5.20
CA THR A 108 6.15 9.21 5.61
C THR A 108 5.88 10.33 4.62
N PHE A 109 4.66 10.37 4.11
CA PHE A 109 4.19 11.32 3.12
C PHE A 109 3.05 12.16 3.69
N LYS A 110 2.89 13.37 3.17
CA LYS A 110 1.70 14.21 3.33
C LYS A 110 1.17 14.61 1.96
N LEU A 111 -0.08 15.05 1.86
CA LEU A 111 -0.55 15.69 0.64
C LEU A 111 0.33 16.90 0.29
N ASN A 112 0.72 17.03 -0.97
CA ASN A 112 1.39 18.23 -1.44
C ASN A 112 0.39 19.42 -1.51
N PRO A 113 0.83 20.67 -1.71
CA PRO A 113 -0.09 21.81 -1.72
C PRO A 113 -1.25 21.69 -2.73
N GLU A 114 -0.99 21.14 -3.92
CA GLU A 114 -2.00 20.88 -4.95
C GLU A 114 -2.98 19.78 -4.50
N GLY A 115 -2.46 18.65 -4.02
CA GLY A 115 -3.24 17.54 -3.49
C GLY A 115 -4.10 17.94 -2.29
N GLN A 116 -3.64 18.85 -1.43
CA GLN A 116 -4.45 19.39 -0.33
C GLN A 116 -5.64 20.19 -0.87
N LYS A 117 -5.38 21.11 -1.80
CA LYS A 117 -6.41 21.95 -2.43
C LYS A 117 -7.46 21.09 -3.14
N ASP A 118 -7.03 20.11 -3.92
CA ASP A 118 -7.94 19.27 -4.70
C ASP A 118 -8.68 18.26 -3.82
N PHE A 119 -8.04 17.73 -2.79
CA PHE A 119 -8.70 16.88 -1.80
C PHE A 119 -9.80 17.64 -1.07
N LEU A 120 -9.56 18.89 -0.63
CA LEU A 120 -10.57 19.71 0.03
C LEU A 120 -11.78 19.97 -0.87
N LYS A 121 -11.55 20.30 -2.14
CA LYS A 121 -12.63 20.46 -3.12
C LYS A 121 -13.41 19.17 -3.31
N ALA A 122 -12.72 18.04 -3.48
CA ALA A 122 -13.35 16.74 -3.67
C ALA A 122 -14.19 16.36 -2.45
N LYS A 123 -13.63 16.52 -1.25
CA LYS A 123 -14.32 16.31 0.03
C LYS A 123 -15.58 17.15 0.14
N GLN A 124 -15.52 18.45 -0.16
CA GLN A 124 -16.69 19.34 -0.10
C GLN A 124 -17.81 18.89 -1.03
N HIS A 125 -17.50 18.51 -2.27
CA HIS A 125 -18.51 17.99 -3.20
C HIS A 125 -19.12 16.69 -2.68
N MET A 126 -18.29 15.72 -2.26
CA MET A 126 -18.76 14.43 -1.78
C MET A 126 -19.62 14.53 -0.52
N LEU A 127 -19.31 15.44 0.42
CA LEU A 127 -20.12 15.60 1.63
C LEU A 127 -21.52 16.16 1.37
N ASN A 128 -21.73 16.80 0.22
CA ASN A 128 -23.04 17.26 -0.23
C ASN A 128 -23.82 16.18 -1.01
N ASP A 129 -23.16 15.09 -1.40
CA ASP A 129 -23.78 13.98 -2.13
C ASP A 129 -24.35 12.91 -1.17
N ASP A 130 -25.30 12.11 -1.67
CA ASP A 130 -25.80 10.92 -0.97
C ASP A 130 -24.83 9.74 -1.18
N LEU A 131 -23.75 9.74 -0.40
CA LEU A 131 -22.70 8.72 -0.46
C LEU A 131 -23.20 7.39 0.13
N ASP A 132 -23.01 6.31 -0.63
CA ASP A 132 -23.20 4.94 -0.14
C ASP A 132 -21.92 4.37 0.45
N LYS A 133 -20.77 4.66 -0.18
CA LYS A 133 -19.49 4.13 0.27
C LYS A 133 -18.34 5.03 -0.08
N VAL A 134 -17.41 5.18 0.84
CA VAL A 134 -16.10 5.82 0.63
C VAL A 134 -14.98 4.81 0.91
N SER A 135 -13.81 5.00 0.32
CA SER A 135 -12.59 4.23 0.63
C SER A 135 -11.34 5.01 0.26
N PHE A 136 -10.32 4.92 1.11
CA PHE A 136 -8.99 5.48 0.85
C PHE A 136 -8.01 4.38 0.45
N ASN A 137 -7.11 4.70 -0.48
CA ASN A 137 -5.95 3.90 -0.84
C ASN A 137 -4.71 4.79 -0.96
N VAL A 138 -3.53 4.20 -0.83
CA VAL A 138 -2.27 4.86 -1.15
C VAL A 138 -1.59 4.07 -2.26
N ASP A 139 -1.42 4.71 -3.41
CA ASP A 139 -0.77 4.12 -4.56
C ASP A 139 0.72 4.49 -4.55
N VAL A 140 1.56 3.47 -4.66
CA VAL A 140 3.02 3.62 -4.69
C VAL A 140 3.52 2.97 -5.98
N ASN A 141 4.25 3.73 -6.79
CA ASN A 141 4.82 3.21 -8.02
C ASN A 141 6.09 2.39 -7.71
N LEU A 142 6.02 1.07 -7.90
CA LEU A 142 7.13 0.15 -7.72
C LEU A 142 7.71 -0.38 -9.04
N SER A 143 7.37 0.24 -10.17
CA SER A 143 7.94 -0.13 -11.46
C SER A 143 9.44 0.18 -11.51
N LYS A 144 10.13 -0.48 -12.45
CA LYS A 144 11.57 -0.28 -12.70
C LYS A 144 11.90 1.21 -12.85
N GLY A 145 12.99 1.64 -12.19
CA GLY A 145 13.42 3.04 -12.17
C GLY A 145 12.81 3.88 -11.04
N HIS A 146 11.74 3.43 -10.40
CA HIS A 146 11.16 4.08 -9.22
C HIS A 146 11.61 3.47 -7.89
N ILE A 147 12.28 2.31 -7.96
CA ILE A 147 12.80 1.58 -6.80
C ILE A 147 14.19 1.03 -7.05
N ARG A 148 14.95 0.89 -5.96
CA ARG A 148 16.22 0.16 -5.91
C ARG A 148 16.06 -1.06 -5.01
N LYS A 149 16.60 -2.17 -5.50
CA LYS A 149 16.50 -3.51 -4.92
C LYS A 149 17.89 -4.14 -4.75
N ARG A 150 18.06 -5.08 -3.82
CA ARG A 150 19.20 -6.03 -3.76
C ARG A 150 18.78 -7.39 -4.32
N ASP A 151 19.65 -8.11 -5.00
CA ASP A 151 19.23 -9.27 -5.80
C ASP A 151 18.91 -10.55 -5.00
N ASP A 152 18.65 -10.45 -3.69
CA ASP A 152 18.64 -11.60 -2.76
C ASP A 152 17.58 -11.55 -1.63
N GLU A 153 16.58 -10.66 -1.69
CA GLU A 153 15.62 -10.51 -0.59
C GLU A 153 14.14 -10.63 -0.97
N ASN A 154 13.36 -11.28 -0.10
CA ASN A 154 11.90 -11.24 -0.15
C ASN A 154 11.41 -9.88 0.34
N TYR A 155 10.91 -9.10 -0.60
CA TYR A 155 10.41 -7.76 -0.33
C TYR A 155 9.02 -7.79 0.26
N ARG A 156 8.82 -7.01 1.32
CA ARG A 156 7.48 -6.82 1.90
C ARG A 156 7.17 -5.36 2.07
N VAL A 157 5.93 -4.99 1.77
CA VAL A 157 5.41 -3.64 1.97
C VAL A 157 4.32 -3.63 3.03
N SER A 158 4.30 -2.58 3.85
CA SER A 158 3.15 -2.22 4.67
C SER A 158 2.81 -0.77 4.42
N ILE A 159 1.51 -0.47 4.33
CA ILE A 159 0.99 0.87 4.10
C ILE A 159 0.02 1.16 5.23
N ASP A 160 0.30 2.23 5.96
CA ASP A 160 -0.58 2.76 6.98
C ASP A 160 -1.04 4.19 6.61
N LEU A 161 -2.27 4.54 6.99
CA LEU A 161 -2.87 5.84 6.75
C LEU A 161 -3.31 6.46 8.08
N LYS A 162 -3.14 7.77 8.20
CA LYS A 162 -3.61 8.61 9.30
C LYS A 162 -4.42 9.75 8.70
N LEU A 163 -5.67 9.91 9.12
CA LEU A 163 -6.60 10.89 8.50
C LEU A 163 -6.58 12.26 9.19
N ASN A 164 -6.31 12.29 10.49
CA ASN A 164 -6.10 13.52 11.26
C ASN A 164 -5.05 13.28 12.36
N GLN A 165 -4.63 14.34 13.06
CA GLN A 165 -3.55 14.22 14.04
C GLN A 165 -3.96 13.51 15.35
N ASN A 166 -5.26 13.50 15.68
CA ASN A 166 -5.82 13.01 16.94
C ASN A 166 -6.05 11.50 16.96
N GLU A 167 -6.00 10.85 15.81
CA GLU A 167 -6.15 9.41 15.66
C GLU A 167 -4.80 8.70 15.53
N ASP A 168 -4.80 7.38 15.62
CA ASP A 168 -3.64 6.56 15.28
C ASP A 168 -3.61 6.22 13.78
N TYR A 169 -2.46 5.73 13.32
CA TYR A 169 -2.38 5.12 12.00
C TYR A 169 -3.21 3.83 11.96
N PHE A 170 -4.05 3.68 10.94
CA PHE A 170 -4.65 2.39 10.60
C PHE A 170 -3.95 1.79 9.38
N THR A 171 -3.92 0.46 9.32
CA THR A 171 -3.21 -0.26 8.28
C THR A 171 -4.10 -0.49 7.06
N LEU A 172 -3.67 0.00 5.89
CA LEU A 172 -4.27 -0.29 4.59
C LEU A 172 -3.78 -1.64 4.04
N LEU A 173 -2.48 -1.91 4.19
CA LEU A 173 -1.81 -3.11 3.68
C LEU A 173 -0.74 -3.56 4.68
N ARG A 174 -0.72 -4.85 5.03
CA ARG A 174 0.20 -5.39 6.03
C ARG A 174 1.09 -6.47 5.46
N ASN A 175 2.41 -6.24 5.50
CA ASN A 175 3.44 -7.21 5.14
C ASN A 175 3.17 -7.98 3.83
N ALA A 176 2.61 -7.31 2.83
CA ALA A 176 2.34 -7.92 1.54
C ALA A 176 3.65 -8.18 0.81
N ASP A 177 3.80 -9.37 0.24
CA ASP A 177 4.95 -9.70 -0.58
C ASP A 177 4.91 -8.87 -1.87
N VAL A 178 6.07 -8.33 -2.25
CA VAL A 178 6.23 -7.49 -3.43
C VAL A 178 7.04 -8.27 -4.45
N ILE A 179 6.42 -8.53 -5.61
CA ILE A 179 7.13 -9.03 -6.78
C ILE A 179 7.53 -7.81 -7.61
N VAL A 180 8.83 -7.57 -7.72
CA VAL A 180 9.37 -6.49 -8.56
C VAL A 180 9.71 -7.09 -9.92
N GLU A 181 8.96 -6.71 -10.94
CA GLU A 181 9.25 -7.09 -12.33
C GLU A 181 10.62 -6.54 -12.77
N ASN A 182 11.36 -7.33 -13.58
CA ASN A 182 12.71 -7.02 -14.06
C ASN A 182 12.72 -6.13 -15.31
#